data_AF-A0A7J3QZC1-F1
#
_entry.id   AF-A0A7J3QZC1-F1
#
_cell.length_a   1.000
_cell.length_b   1.000
_cell.length_c   1.000
_cell.angle_alpha   90.00
_cell.angle_beta   90.00
_cell.angle_gamma   90.00
#
_symmetry.space_group_name_H-M   'P 1'
#
loop_
_entity.id
_entity.type
_entity.pdbx_description
1 polymer ?
#
loop_
_entity_poly.entity_id
_entity_poly.type
_entity_poly.pdbx_seq_one_letter_code
_entity_poly.pdbx_strand_id
1 'polypeptide(L)'
;MKYPKQDKGYALMQMCASHDGIEQMKEIVTRRGEAALETARAQILSTYTEGNVVSEALRYFANVTLKNVLPVFPALASLACEAVGGKPEKTVPISAALLMVAGAADLHDDVIDHSLKKGTKQTVT
;
A
#
# COMPACT_ATOMS: atom_id res chain seq x y z
N MET A 1 -18.54 6.04 -46.29
CA MET A 1 -17.77 6.55 -45.13
C MET A 1 -17.67 5.41 -44.11
N LYS A 2 -16.51 4.73 -44.05
CA LYS A 2 -16.30 3.56 -43.17
C LYS A 2 -15.72 4.06 -41.84
N TYR A 3 -16.37 3.74 -40.73
CA TYR A 3 -15.85 3.97 -39.38
C TYR A 3 -14.50 3.22 -39.18
N PRO A 4 -13.49 3.83 -38.55
CA PRO A 4 -12.21 3.17 -38.34
C PRO A 4 -12.34 2.11 -37.23
N LYS A 5 -11.58 1.03 -37.39
CA LYS A 5 -11.53 -0.15 -36.52
C LYS A 5 -11.23 0.27 -35.07
N GLN A 6 -12.09 -0.15 -34.13
CA GLN A 6 -11.78 -0.15 -32.70
C GLN A 6 -10.53 -1.00 -32.48
N ASP A 7 -9.45 -0.35 -32.08
CA ASP A 7 -8.20 -1.02 -31.72
C ASP A 7 -8.38 -1.74 -30.37
N LYS A 8 -7.87 -2.97 -30.27
CA LYS A 8 -7.98 -3.79 -29.04
C LYS A 8 -7.38 -3.08 -27.83
N GLY A 9 -6.38 -2.22 -28.05
CA GLY A 9 -5.78 -1.38 -27.00
C GLY A 9 -6.77 -0.39 -26.39
N TYR A 10 -7.69 0.16 -27.19
CA TYR A 10 -8.69 1.13 -26.73
C TYR A 10 -9.77 0.45 -25.87
N ALA A 11 -10.18 -0.77 -26.27
CA ALA A 11 -11.13 -1.57 -25.51
C ALA A 11 -10.54 -2.04 -24.16
N LEU A 12 -9.25 -2.44 -24.14
CA LEU A 12 -8.54 -2.79 -22.90
C LEU A 12 -8.44 -1.58 -21.97
N MET A 13 -8.10 -0.40 -22.50
CA MET A 13 -7.99 0.83 -21.73
C MET A 13 -9.33 1.32 -21.16
N GLN A 14 -10.43 1.18 -21.92
CA GLN A 14 -11.79 1.45 -21.41
C GLN A 14 -12.22 0.44 -20.33
N MET A 15 -11.84 -0.83 -20.48
CA MET A 15 -12.16 -1.87 -19.49
C MET A 15 -11.38 -1.66 -18.18
N CYS A 16 -10.09 -1.30 -18.26
CA CYS A 16 -9.27 -0.96 -17.09
C CYS A 16 -9.73 0.32 -16.37
N ALA A 17 -10.28 1.29 -17.10
CA ALA A 17 -10.82 2.53 -16.54
C ALA A 17 -12.29 2.44 -16.12
N SER A 18 -12.94 1.28 -16.30
CA SER A 18 -14.30 1.03 -15.81
C SER A 18 -14.31 0.86 -14.29
N HIS A 19 -15.47 1.07 -13.67
CA HIS A 19 -15.65 0.81 -12.23
C HIS A 19 -15.19 -0.61 -11.86
N ASP A 20 -15.60 -1.62 -12.65
CA ASP A 20 -15.22 -3.02 -12.46
C ASP A 20 -13.70 -3.24 -12.61
N GLY A 21 -13.05 -2.55 -13.55
CA GLY A 21 -11.60 -2.62 -13.75
C GLY A 21 -10.81 -2.06 -12.56
N ILE A 22 -11.30 -0.96 -11.96
CA ILE A 22 -10.68 -0.37 -10.77
C ILE A 22 -10.87 -1.27 -9.54
N GLU A 23 -12.05 -1.87 -9.36
CA GLU A 23 -12.27 -2.78 -8.23
C GLU A 23 -11.43 -4.05 -8.35
N GLN A 24 -11.34 -4.65 -9.55
CA GLN A 24 -10.42 -5.77 -9.80
C GLN A 24 -8.96 -5.42 -9.51
N MET A 25 -8.53 -4.20 -9.88
CA MET A 25 -7.19 -3.74 -9.56
C MET A 25 -6.97 -3.63 -8.05
N LYS A 26 -7.93 -3.08 -7.29
CA LYS A 26 -7.84 -3.01 -5.82
C LYS A 26 -7.76 -4.39 -5.18
N GLU A 27 -8.54 -5.35 -5.66
CA GLU A 27 -8.49 -6.74 -5.19
C GLU A 27 -7.12 -7.37 -5.45
N ILE A 28 -6.58 -7.20 -6.66
CA ILE A 28 -5.24 -7.69 -7.01
C ILE A 28 -4.18 -7.05 -6.11
N VAL A 29 -4.20 -5.73 -5.96
CA VAL A 29 -3.23 -5.00 -5.14
C VAL A 29 -3.33 -5.45 -3.68
N THR A 30 -4.53 -5.57 -3.14
CA THR A 30 -4.76 -6.03 -1.77
C THR A 30 -4.18 -7.43 -1.59
N ARG A 31 -4.60 -8.39 -2.40
CA ARG A 31 -4.16 -9.79 -2.33
C ARG A 31 -2.64 -9.93 -2.46
N ARG A 32 -2.01 -9.14 -3.33
CA ARG A 32 -0.57 -9.24 -3.61
C ARG A 32 0.29 -8.52 -2.58
N GLY A 33 -0.27 -7.59 -1.82
CA GLY A 33 0.46 -6.79 -0.84
C GLY A 33 0.17 -7.12 0.63
N GLU A 34 -0.93 -7.80 0.93
CA GLU A 34 -1.41 -8.06 2.30
C GLU A 34 -0.36 -8.70 3.20
N ALA A 35 0.36 -9.72 2.73
CA ALA A 35 1.39 -10.39 3.54
C ALA A 35 2.49 -9.45 4.03
N ALA A 36 2.93 -8.50 3.18
CA ALA A 36 3.94 -7.52 3.57
C ALA A 36 3.37 -6.44 4.50
N LEU A 37 2.12 -6.03 4.27
CA LEU A 37 1.42 -5.09 5.15
C LEU A 37 1.29 -5.65 6.57
N GLU A 38 0.82 -6.89 6.70
CA GLU A 38 0.68 -7.54 8.00
C GLU A 38 2.02 -7.82 8.65
N THR A 39 3.06 -8.18 7.87
CA THR A 39 4.43 -8.31 8.39
C THR A 39 4.94 -6.99 8.97
N ALA A 40 4.79 -5.87 8.26
CA ALA A 40 5.22 -4.56 8.74
C ALA A 40 4.46 -4.14 10.00
N ARG A 41 3.14 -4.33 10.02
CA ARG A 41 2.31 -4.02 11.20
C ARG A 41 2.70 -4.86 12.40
N ALA A 42 2.88 -6.17 12.22
CA ALA A 42 3.30 -7.07 13.28
C ALA A 42 4.67 -6.67 13.85
N GLN A 43 5.63 -6.32 12.99
CA GLN A 43 6.96 -5.87 13.41
C GLN A 43 6.91 -4.59 14.26
N ILE A 44 6.10 -3.60 13.87
CA ILE A 44 5.93 -2.38 14.67
C ILE A 44 5.32 -2.72 16.02
N LEU A 45 4.23 -3.49 16.04
CA LEU A 45 3.49 -3.82 17.26
C LEU A 45 4.29 -4.70 18.23
N SER A 46 5.18 -5.56 17.73
CA SER A 46 6.06 -6.38 18.56
C SER A 46 7.27 -5.62 19.09
N THR A 47 7.78 -4.64 18.34
CA THR A 47 8.96 -3.85 18.71
C THR A 47 8.61 -2.76 19.72
N TYR A 48 7.46 -2.12 19.53
CA TYR A 48 7.03 -0.98 20.33
C TYR A 48 5.91 -1.41 21.28
N THR A 49 6.31 -1.71 22.51
CA THR A 49 5.43 -2.08 23.62
C THR A 49 5.03 -0.88 24.46
N GLU A 50 3.90 -0.98 25.16
CA GLU A 50 3.35 0.08 26.01
C GLU A 50 4.38 0.66 26.99
N GLY A 51 4.31 1.98 27.23
CA GLY A 51 5.13 2.63 28.26
C GLY A 51 5.76 3.97 27.87
N ASN A 52 5.64 4.43 26.61
CA ASN A 52 6.01 5.80 26.25
C ASN A 52 5.24 6.33 25.02
N VAL A 53 5.23 7.65 24.87
CA VAL A 53 4.52 8.38 23.81
C VAL A 53 4.94 7.97 22.39
N VAL A 54 6.23 7.68 22.17
CA VAL A 54 6.73 7.24 20.86
C VAL A 54 6.16 5.88 20.50
N SER A 55 6.13 4.96 21.47
CA SER A 55 5.53 3.65 21.28
C SER A 55 4.03 3.73 21.02
N GLU A 56 3.30 4.57 21.75
CA GLU A 56 1.87 4.77 21.53
C GLU A 56 1.59 5.32 20.13
N ALA A 57 2.36 6.33 19.71
CA ALA A 57 2.30 6.92 18.38
C ALA A 57 2.53 5.88 17.26
N LEU A 58 3.57 5.07 17.37
CA LEU A 58 3.89 4.03 16.37
C LEU A 58 2.87 2.88 16.37
N ARG A 59 2.32 2.52 17.52
CA ARG A 59 1.22 1.55 17.61
C ARG A 59 -0.07 2.09 16.99
N TYR A 60 -0.38 3.38 17.20
CA TYR A 60 -1.49 4.04 16.53
C TYR A 60 -1.27 4.04 15.01
N PHE A 61 -0.08 4.41 14.55
CA PHE A 61 0.30 4.35 13.14
C PHE A 61 0.06 2.96 12.52
N ALA A 62 0.50 1.90 13.20
CA ALA A 62 0.30 0.53 12.73
C ALA A 62 -1.17 0.10 12.70
N ASN A 63 -1.98 0.51 13.69
CA ASN A 63 -3.36 0.05 13.82
C ASN A 63 -4.40 0.89 13.08
N VAL A 64 -4.10 2.16 12.84
CA VAL A 64 -5.03 3.13 12.26
C VAL A 64 -4.58 3.53 10.87
N THR A 65 -3.34 3.99 10.71
CA THR A 65 -2.85 4.45 9.42
C THR A 65 -2.56 3.28 8.49
N LEU A 66 -1.56 2.44 8.82
CA LEU A 66 -1.14 1.32 7.97
C LEU A 66 -2.27 0.32 7.70
N LYS A 67 -3.11 0.00 8.70
CA LYS A 67 -4.20 -0.98 8.53
C LYS A 67 -5.14 -0.67 7.35
N ASN A 68 -5.30 0.62 7.01
CA ASN A 68 -6.29 1.05 6.03
C ASN A 68 -5.66 1.49 4.70
N VAL A 69 -4.36 1.28 4.48
CA VAL A 69 -3.70 1.65 3.22
C VAL A 69 -3.86 0.55 2.18
N LEU A 70 -4.00 0.96 0.91
CA LEU A 70 -3.87 0.05 -0.21
C LEU A 70 -2.37 -0.30 -0.38
N PRO A 71 -1.94 -1.57 -0.31
CA PRO A 71 -0.52 -1.93 -0.28
C PRO A 71 0.10 -1.96 -1.68
N VAL A 72 0.12 -0.80 -2.34
CA VAL A 72 0.57 -0.65 -3.75
C VAL A 72 2.03 -1.05 -3.93
N PHE A 73 2.96 -0.56 -3.12
CA PHE A 73 4.38 -0.90 -3.27
C PHE A 73 4.66 -2.40 -3.05
N PRO A 74 4.11 -3.05 -2.00
CA PRO A 74 4.19 -4.50 -1.89
C PRO A 74 3.62 -5.27 -3.08
N ALA A 75 2.44 -4.89 -3.56
CA ALA A 75 1.81 -5.54 -4.70
C ALA A 75 2.65 -5.42 -5.98
N LEU A 76 3.20 -4.23 -6.24
CA LEU A 76 4.08 -3.99 -7.38
C LEU A 76 5.35 -4.85 -7.30
N ALA A 77 5.99 -4.94 -6.14
CA ALA A 77 7.17 -5.79 -5.95
C ALA A 77 6.86 -7.27 -6.20
N SER A 78 5.73 -7.73 -5.66
CA SER A 78 5.22 -9.09 -5.84
C SER A 78 4.93 -9.40 -7.31
N LEU A 79 4.23 -8.50 -8.03
CA LEU A 79 3.92 -8.65 -9.46
C LEU A 79 5.17 -8.58 -10.35
N ALA A 80 6.09 -7.64 -10.08
CA ALA A 80 7.34 -7.53 -10.82
C ALA A 80 8.23 -8.77 -10.65
N CYS A 81 8.27 -9.34 -9.44
CA CYS A 81 9.00 -10.58 -9.17
C CYS A 81 8.41 -11.77 -9.96
N GLU A 82 7.09 -11.90 -9.99
CA GLU A 82 6.42 -12.96 -10.77
C GLU A 82 6.65 -12.80 -12.28
N ALA A 83 6.60 -11.57 -12.79
CA ALA A 83 6.76 -11.29 -14.22
C ALA A 83 8.11 -11.75 -14.79
N VAL A 84 9.14 -11.88 -13.94
CA VAL A 84 10.47 -12.39 -14.31
C VAL A 84 10.70 -13.86 -13.91
N GLY A 85 9.65 -14.58 -13.53
CA GLY A 85 9.72 -15.99 -13.10
C GLY A 85 10.20 -16.21 -11.67
N GLY A 86 10.24 -15.15 -10.85
CA GLY A 86 10.58 -15.22 -9.43
C GLY A 86 9.44 -15.79 -8.57
N LYS A 87 9.74 -15.97 -7.28
CA LYS A 87 8.76 -16.39 -6.25
C LYS A 87 8.28 -15.17 -5.47
N PRO A 88 7.04 -14.69 -5.67
CA PRO A 88 6.57 -13.44 -5.06
C PRO A 88 6.65 -13.42 -3.53
N GLU A 89 6.53 -14.57 -2.87
CA GLU A 89 6.59 -14.69 -1.41
C GLU A 89 7.97 -14.27 -0.86
N LYS A 90 9.02 -14.35 -1.69
CA LYS A 90 10.37 -13.89 -1.32
C LYS A 90 10.49 -12.38 -1.24
N THR A 91 9.55 -11.62 -1.81
CA THR A 91 9.59 -10.15 -1.72
C THR A 91 9.01 -9.63 -0.41
N VAL A 92 8.30 -10.45 0.37
CA VAL A 92 7.59 -10.01 1.59
C VAL A 92 8.50 -9.23 2.55
N PRO A 93 9.72 -9.69 2.92
CA PRO A 93 10.55 -8.95 3.87
C PRO A 93 10.98 -7.56 3.37
N ILE A 94 11.40 -7.46 2.10
CA ILE A 94 11.83 -6.18 1.53
C ILE A 94 10.65 -5.24 1.29
N SER A 95 9.50 -5.77 0.88
CA SER A 95 8.26 -5.00 0.74
C SER A 95 7.73 -4.47 2.07
N ALA A 96 7.84 -5.26 3.14
CA ALA A 96 7.48 -4.81 4.49
C ALA A 96 8.40 -3.67 4.97
N ALA A 97 9.71 -3.81 4.75
CA ALA A 97 10.68 -2.75 5.04
C ALA A 97 10.39 -1.47 4.24
N LEU A 98 10.10 -1.60 2.94
CA LEU A 98 9.77 -0.46 2.08
C LEU A 98 8.49 0.25 2.55
N LEU A 99 7.48 -0.52 2.99
CA LEU A 99 6.25 0.04 3.54
C LEU A 99 6.51 0.84 4.83
N MET A 100 7.39 0.35 5.70
CA MET A 100 7.79 1.10 6.91
C MET A 100 8.56 2.38 6.57
N VAL A 101 9.45 2.34 5.57
CA VAL A 101 10.18 3.54 5.11
C VAL A 101 9.23 4.58 4.51
N ALA A 102 8.31 4.16 3.65
CA ALA A 102 7.28 5.05 3.11
C ALA A 102 6.40 5.63 4.21
N GLY A 103 6.02 4.80 5.19
CA GLY A 103 5.29 5.21 6.38
C GLY A 103 6.02 6.24 7.23
N ALA A 104 7.33 6.09 7.43
CA ALA A 104 8.14 7.06 8.15
C ALA A 104 8.25 8.39 7.39
N ALA A 105 8.39 8.34 6.06
CA ALA A 105 8.36 9.53 5.22
C ALA A 105 7.03 10.27 5.34
N ASP A 106 5.91 9.55 5.29
CA ASP A 106 4.56 10.09 5.51
C ASP A 106 4.41 10.78 6.87
N LEU A 107 4.94 10.18 7.94
CA LEU A 107 4.91 10.78 9.28
C LEU A 107 5.74 12.07 9.34
N HIS A 108 6.89 12.11 8.68
CA HIS A 108 7.72 13.30 8.63
C HIS A 108 7.05 14.41 7.79
N ASP A 109 6.43 14.05 6.67
CA ASP A 109 5.67 14.95 5.81
C ASP A 109 4.52 15.61 6.59
N ASP A 110 3.77 14.82 7.38
CA ASP A 110 2.69 15.33 8.23
C ASP A 110 3.19 16.41 9.23
N VAL A 111 4.40 16.25 9.80
CA VAL A 111 5.00 17.24 10.71
C VAL A 111 5.41 18.52 9.95
N ILE A 112 6.08 18.35 8.81
CA ILE A 112 6.61 19.46 8.01
C ILE A 112 5.47 20.33 7.48
N ASP A 113 4.40 19.70 7.02
CA ASP A 113 3.24 20.39 6.44
C ASP A 113 2.21 20.82 7.48
N HIS A 114 2.43 20.52 8.76
CA HIS A 114 1.46 20.73 9.85
C HIS A 114 0.10 20.07 9.55
N SER A 115 0.11 18.90 8.92
CA SER A 115 -1.08 18.14 8.57
C SER A 115 -1.74 17.58 9.83
N LEU A 116 -3.01 17.92 10.05
CA LEU A 116 -3.77 17.46 11.23
C LEU A 116 -4.59 16.19 10.95
N LYS A 117 -4.80 15.85 9.67
CA LYS A 117 -5.65 14.73 9.24
C LYS A 117 -5.14 14.06 7.97
N LYS A 118 -5.26 12.74 7.93
CA LYS A 118 -5.07 11.91 6.74
C LYS A 118 -6.38 11.16 6.45
N GLY A 119 -7.11 11.62 5.44
CA GLY A 119 -8.50 11.20 5.20
C GLY A 119 -9.42 11.62 6.35
N THR A 120 -10.06 10.65 7.01
CA THR A 120 -10.96 10.91 8.16
C THR A 120 -10.28 10.74 9.52
N LYS A 121 -9.00 10.36 9.56
CA LYS A 121 -8.26 10.07 10.78
C LYS A 121 -7.27 11.20 11.10
N GLN A 122 -6.98 11.39 12.39
CA GLN A 122 -5.89 12.26 12.81
C GLN A 122 -4.56 11.65 12.39
N THR A 123 -3.65 12.52 11.97
CA THR A 123 -2.23 12.22 11.82
C THR A 123 -1.63 11.89 13.20
N VAL A 124 -0.40 11.38 13.21
CA VAL A 124 0.27 10.92 14.44
C VAL A 124 0.93 12.09 15.19
N THR A 125 0.83 13.30 14.65
CA THR A 125 1.45 14.56 15.10
C THR A 125 0.63 15.27 16.17
#